data_AF-A0A1Y3NNY4-F1
#
_entry.id   AF-A0A1Y3NNY4-F1
#
_cell.length_a   1.000
_cell.length_b   1.000
_cell.length_c   1.000
_cell.angle_alpha   90.00
_cell.angle_beta   90.00
_cell.angle_gamma   90.00
#
_symmetry.space_group_name_H-M   'P 1'
#
loop_
_entity.id
_entity.type
_entity.pdbx_description
1 polymer ?
#
loop_
_entity_poly.entity_id
_entity_poly.type
_entity_poly.pdbx_seq_one_letter_code
_entity_poly.pdbx_strand_id
1 'polypeptide(L)' 'MLKNGESKQYWMQDENCKQCYECKTSFNTFRRKHHCRICGQIFCYKCASATI' A
#
# COMPACT_ATOMS: atom_id res chain seq x y z
N MET A 1 -27.15 18.41 -8.82
CA MET A 1 -26.51 17.16 -9.28
C MET A 1 -25.05 17.44 -9.66
N LEU A 2 -24.12 17.56 -8.70
CA LEU A 2 -22.67 17.45 -8.97
C LEU A 2 -22.04 16.68 -7.80
N LYS A 3 -21.29 15.64 -8.15
CA LYS A 3 -20.86 14.51 -7.31
C LYS A 3 -19.68 14.86 -6.40
N ASN A 4 -19.75 14.27 -5.20
CA ASN A 4 -18.74 14.03 -4.16
C ASN A 4 -17.25 14.01 -4.59
N GLY A 5 -16.40 14.57 -3.72
CA GLY A 5 -15.33 13.74 -3.12
C GLY A 5 -13.88 14.01 -3.51
N GLU A 6 -13.50 15.23 -3.90
CA GLU A 6 -12.11 15.55 -4.23
C GLU A 6 -11.28 16.00 -3.01
N SER A 7 -10.79 15.08 -2.17
CA SER A 7 -9.68 15.40 -1.24
C SER A 7 -8.97 14.20 -0.57
N LYS A 8 -8.86 13.02 -1.20
CA LYS A 8 -8.10 11.87 -0.61
C LYS A 8 -7.13 11.17 -1.57
N GLN A 9 -6.64 11.87 -2.60
CA GLN A 9 -5.86 11.24 -3.68
C GLN A 9 -4.40 10.86 -3.36
N TYR A 10 -3.85 11.20 -2.19
CA TYR A 10 -2.40 11.07 -1.95
C TYR A 10 -1.98 10.11 -0.83
N TRP A 11 -2.92 9.39 -0.22
CA TRP A 11 -2.58 8.32 0.72
C TRP A 11 -3.32 7.06 0.28
N MET A 12 -2.56 6.06 -0.17
CA MET A 12 -3.16 4.81 -0.63
C MET A 12 -3.82 4.12 0.56
N GLN A 13 -5.15 4.18 0.62
CA GLN A 13 -5.90 3.49 1.66
C GLN A 13 -5.61 2.00 1.55
N ASP A 14 -5.28 1.36 2.67
CA ASP A 14 -4.97 -0.07 2.77
C ASP A 14 -5.97 -0.95 2.01
N GLU A 15 -7.23 -0.55 1.96
CA GLU A 15 -8.34 -1.28 1.32
C GLU A 15 -8.12 -1.52 -0.18
N ASN A 16 -7.38 -0.65 -0.87
CA ASN A 16 -7.06 -0.83 -2.29
C ASN A 16 -5.74 -1.56 -2.52
N CYS A 17 -4.85 -1.62 -1.53
CA CYS A 17 -3.56 -2.27 -1.67
C CYS A 17 -3.67 -3.77 -1.37
N LYS A 18 -4.06 -4.54 -2.38
CA LYS A 18 -4.18 -6.01 -2.30
C LYS A 18 -2.84 -6.71 -2.52
N GLN A 19 -1.83 -6.01 -3.03
CA GLN A 19 -0.57 -6.59 -3.47
C GLN A 19 0.62 -5.68 -3.09
N CYS A 20 1.78 -6.30 -2.85
CA CYS A 20 3.03 -5.59 -2.63
C CYS A 20 3.33 -4.62 -3.79
N TYR A 21 3.69 -3.38 -3.48
CA TYR A 21 4.03 -2.37 -4.49
C TYR A 21 5.18 -2.84 -5.41
N GLU A 22 6.19 -3.51 -4.83
CA GLU A 22 7.36 -4.01 -5.56
C GLU A 22 7.06 -5.34 -6.27
N CYS A 23 6.96 -6.44 -5.51
CA CYS A 23 6.89 -7.79 -6.07
C CYS A 23 5.50 -8.23 -6.54
N LYS A 24 4.48 -7.35 -6.46
CA LYS A 24 3.07 -7.59 -6.85
C LYS A 24 2.41 -8.81 -6.19
N THR A 25 3.03 -9.40 -5.17
CA THR A 25 2.47 -10.55 -4.46
C THR A 25 1.32 -10.11 -3.57
N SER A 26 0.19 -10.82 -3.64
CA SER A 26 -0.99 -10.53 -2.84
C SER A 26 -0.72 -10.66 -1.35
N PHE A 27 -1.23 -9.69 -0.58
CA PHE A 27 -1.26 -9.77 0.86
C PHE A 27 -2.29 -10.79 1.31
N ASN A 28 -2.04 -11.41 2.47
CA ASN A 28 -2.94 -12.34 3.12
C ASN A 28 -2.71 -12.25 4.64
N THR A 29 -3.39 -13.09 5.42
CA THR A 29 -3.27 -13.12 6.89
C THR A 29 -1.83 -13.31 7.39
N PHE A 30 -0.99 -14.01 6.63
CA PHE A 30 0.42 -14.26 6.97
C PHE A 30 1.39 -13.27 6.33
N ARG A 31 1.03 -12.70 5.17
CA ARG A 31 1.80 -11.68 4.47
C ARG A 31 1.23 -10.31 4.81
N ARG A 32 1.75 -9.73 5.90
CA ARG A 32 1.36 -8.41 6.38
C ARG A 32 1.86 -7.28 5.49
N LYS A 33 1.14 -6.16 5.55
CA LYS A 33 1.43 -4.89 4.86
C LYS A 33 2.45 -4.08 5.64
N HIS A 34 3.42 -3.48 4.96
CA HIS A 34 4.45 -2.61 5.53
C HIS A 34 4.48 -1.28 4.79
N HIS A 35 4.28 -0.18 5.51
CA HIS A 35 4.30 1.15 4.92
C HIS A 35 5.72 1.71 4.88
N CYS A 36 6.16 2.19 3.72
CA CYS A 36 7.37 2.99 3.62
C CYS A 36 7.11 4.39 4.15
N ARG A 37 7.94 4.86 5.09
CA ARG A 37 7.80 6.19 5.69
C ARG A 37 8.26 7.33 4.77
N ILE A 38 9.01 7.02 3.71
CA ILE A 38 9.53 7.99 2.75
C ILE A 38 8.53 8.23 1.62
N CYS A 39 8.04 7.15 0.99
CA CYS A 39 7.18 7.25 -0.19
C CYS A 39 5.69 6.92 0.07
N GLY A 40 5.34 6.43 1.26
CA GLY A 40 3.96 6.08 1.62
C GLY A 40 3.40 4.82 0.93
N GLN A 41 4.19 4.12 0.12
CA GLN A 41 3.76 2.88 -0.56
C GLN A 41 3.77 1.68 0.40
N ILE A 42 3.02 0.64 0.03
CA ILE A 42 2.83 -0.57 0.84
C ILE A 42 3.58 -1.76 0.24
N PHE A 43 4.40 -2.41 1.06
CA PHE A 43 5.30 -3.50 0.70
C PHE A 43 5.03 -4.75 1.56
N CYS A 44 5.50 -5.91 1.11
CA CYS A 44 5.57 -7.11 1.94
C CYS A 44 6.88 -7.14 2.74
N TYR A 45 6.94 -7.94 3.80
CA TYR A 45 8.13 -8.07 4.67
C TYR A 45 9.44 -8.23 3.90
N LYS A 46 9.46 -9.09 2.87
CA LYS A 46 10.67 -9.33 2.05
C LYS A 46 11.14 -8.08 1.31
N CYS A 47 10.21 -7.32 0.73
CA CYS A 47 10.53 -6.09 0.01
C CYS A 47 10.81 -4.92 0.97
N ALA A 48 10.17 -4.92 2.14
CA ALA A 48 10.43 -3.93 3.17
C ALA A 48 11.83 -4.10 3.76
N SER A 49 12.21 -5.31 4.14
CA SER A 49 13.54 -5.62 4.70
C SER A 49 14.70 -5.41 3.72
N ALA A 50 14.44 -5.37 2.42
CA ALA A 50 15.48 -5.23 1.40
C ALA A 50 15.78 -3.76 1.02
N THR A 51 14.97 -2.80 1.48
CA THR A 51 14.99 -1.44 0.93
C THR A 51 14.59 -0.35 1.94
N ILE A 52 13.92 -0.69 3.04
CA ILE A 52 13.33 0.27 4.00
C ILE A 52 13.91 0.08 5.40
#